data_AF-T4VRR6-F1
#
_entry.id   AF-T4VRR6-F1
#
_cell.length_a   1.000
_cell.length_b   1.000
_cell.length_c   1.000
_cell.angle_alpha   90.00
_cell.angle_beta   90.00
_cell.angle_gamma   90.00
#
_symmetry.space_group_name_H-M   'P 1'
#
loop_
_entity.id
_entity.type
_entity.pdbx_description
1 polymer ?
#
loop_
_entity_poly.entity_id
_entity_poly.type
_entity_poly.pdbx_seq_one_letter_code
_entity_poly.pdbx_strand_id
1 'polypeptide(L)'
;MRLSKKLLSLCLVSSLFLVGCSSNPPKKEDSSEKVTLSISAAASLKEAMEKIEKDYEKSNPNVDLVVNFGGSGSLQKQIEQGAPCDVFISAGEKQIKELDEKKLLEENTYKNLVKNDLVLIAPKNSDISSINDLKTDKVQKLGVGEPESVPAGKYAYEVLTNLNLEDKLKDKLVFAKDVKQVLAWTQSENTQAGFVYYSDTLGVDNIKIVETTKEDAHSPIVYPVAVIKASKVPDEAKKFEDYLFSEKGQNILVNCGYKPIKN
;
A
#
# COMPACT_ATOMS: atom_id res chain seq x y z
N MET A 1 -85.05 5.50 31.43
CA MET A 1 -85.82 5.56 32.70
C MET A 1 -84.90 6.14 33.78
N ARG A 2 -85.22 7.31 34.37
CA ARG A 2 -84.63 7.98 35.58
C ARG A 2 -83.09 8.13 35.65
N LEU A 3 -82.50 9.33 35.71
CA LEU A 3 -82.26 10.19 36.91
C LEU A 3 -81.57 9.43 38.07
N SER A 4 -80.53 9.92 38.78
CA SER A 4 -80.21 11.31 39.20
C SER A 4 -78.74 11.47 39.67
N LYS A 5 -78.00 12.53 39.29
CA LYS A 5 -77.63 13.76 40.05
C LYS A 5 -76.80 13.64 41.35
N LYS A 6 -75.84 14.60 41.46
CA LYS A 6 -75.00 15.07 42.61
C LYS A 6 -73.70 14.25 42.86
N LEU A 7 -72.59 14.82 43.39
CA LEU A 7 -72.30 16.19 43.88
C LEU A 7 -70.83 16.66 43.64
N LEU A 8 -70.65 17.91 43.15
CA LEU A 8 -69.69 18.98 43.54
C LEU A 8 -68.38 18.64 44.31
N SER A 9 -67.20 18.98 43.76
CA SER A 9 -66.18 19.78 44.47
C SER A 9 -65.23 20.50 43.50
N LEU A 10 -64.69 21.64 43.93
CA LEU A 10 -63.95 22.63 43.15
C LEU A 10 -62.53 22.78 43.69
N CYS A 11 -61.49 22.48 42.91
CA CYS A 11 -60.12 22.86 43.22
C CYS A 11 -59.41 23.43 41.98
N LEU A 12 -59.37 24.77 41.93
CA LEU A 12 -58.61 25.56 40.98
C LEU A 12 -57.14 25.58 41.44
N VAL A 13 -56.21 25.02 40.66
CA VAL A 13 -54.76 25.23 40.87
C VAL A 13 -54.11 25.66 39.56
N SER A 14 -53.89 26.96 39.44
CA SER A 14 -53.07 27.55 38.38
C SER A 14 -51.62 27.13 38.57
N SER A 15 -51.00 26.57 37.53
CA SER A 15 -49.57 26.21 37.51
C SER A 15 -48.89 26.98 36.39
N LEU A 16 -47.88 27.78 36.74
CA LEU A 16 -47.26 28.75 35.84
C LEU A 16 -46.49 28.08 34.69
N PHE A 17 -46.59 28.66 33.50
CA PHE A 17 -45.65 28.41 32.41
C PHE A 17 -44.29 29.04 32.76
N LEU A 18 -43.28 28.21 33.00
CA LEU A 18 -41.87 28.61 32.97
C LEU A 18 -41.26 28.20 31.63
N VAL A 19 -41.35 29.09 30.64
CA VAL A 19 -40.60 28.96 29.38
C VAL A 19 -39.14 29.31 29.67
N GLY A 20 -38.34 28.28 29.98
CA GLY A 20 -36.91 28.40 30.14
C GLY A 20 -36.21 28.52 28.79
N CYS A 21 -35.91 29.75 28.36
CA CYS A 21 -35.01 29.99 27.23
C CYS A 21 -33.58 29.59 27.58
N SER A 22 -33.26 28.30 27.50
CA SER A 22 -31.88 27.82 27.57
C SER A 22 -31.20 28.08 26.23
N SER A 23 -30.44 29.17 26.15
CA SER A 23 -29.57 29.49 25.02
C SER A 23 -28.34 28.57 25.01
N ASN A 24 -28.53 27.31 24.65
CA ASN A 24 -27.41 26.47 24.23
C ASN A 24 -26.80 27.09 22.97
N PRO A 25 -25.49 27.45 22.96
CA PRO A 25 -24.83 27.74 21.70
C PRO A 25 -24.89 26.48 20.83
N PRO A 26 -25.10 26.59 19.51
CA PRO A 26 -25.05 25.42 18.65
C PRO A 26 -23.65 24.80 18.80
N LYS A 27 -23.61 23.54 19.26
CA LYS A 27 -22.42 22.71 19.02
C LYS A 27 -22.17 22.77 17.52
N LYS A 28 -20.96 23.13 17.13
CA LYS A 28 -20.47 22.75 15.80
C LYS A 28 -20.41 21.23 15.78
N GLU A 29 -21.49 20.60 15.34
CA GLU A 29 -21.40 19.29 14.76
C GLU A 29 -20.56 19.48 13.50
N ASP A 30 -19.30 19.05 13.56
CA ASP A 30 -18.46 18.88 12.38
C ASP A 30 -19.06 17.69 11.61
N SER A 31 -20.15 17.95 10.89
CA SER A 31 -20.90 16.97 10.11
C SER A 31 -20.22 16.70 8.77
N SER A 32 -18.89 16.64 8.79
CA SER A 32 -18.06 16.09 7.74
C SER A 32 -18.42 14.62 7.58
N GLU A 33 -19.06 14.31 6.46
CA GLU A 33 -19.41 12.95 6.07
C GLU A 33 -18.17 12.05 6.08
N LYS A 34 -18.30 10.83 6.63
CA LYS A 34 -17.19 9.89 6.65
C LYS A 34 -16.92 9.38 5.23
N VAL A 35 -15.67 9.49 4.80
CA VAL A 35 -15.20 9.01 3.50
C VAL A 35 -14.24 7.85 3.69
N THR A 36 -14.53 6.71 3.08
CA THR A 36 -13.55 5.62 2.96
C THR A 36 -12.81 5.74 1.63
N LEU A 37 -11.48 5.76 1.66
CA LEU A 37 -10.60 5.70 0.48
C LEU A 37 -10.08 4.28 0.29
N SER A 38 -10.40 3.66 -0.84
CA SER A 38 -9.91 2.33 -1.20
C SER A 38 -8.58 2.44 -1.94
N ILE A 39 -7.49 1.95 -1.34
CA ILE A 39 -6.14 2.07 -1.89
C ILE A 39 -5.63 0.69 -2.29
N SER A 40 -5.24 0.51 -3.56
CA SER A 40 -4.47 -0.67 -3.98
C SER A 40 -2.98 -0.34 -3.93
N ALA A 41 -2.20 -1.05 -3.12
CA ALA A 41 -0.78 -0.78 -2.92
C ALA A 41 0.08 -2.03 -3.14
N ALA A 42 1.20 -1.88 -3.84
CA ALA A 42 2.18 -2.94 -4.01
C ALA A 42 2.62 -3.52 -2.66
N ALA A 43 2.73 -4.86 -2.56
CA ALA A 43 2.94 -5.56 -1.29
C ALA A 43 4.17 -5.07 -0.48
N SER A 44 5.22 -4.58 -1.12
CA SER A 44 6.40 -4.01 -0.45
C SER A 44 6.11 -2.74 0.34
N LEU A 45 5.08 -1.96 -0.02
CA LEU A 45 4.70 -0.71 0.64
C LEU A 45 4.01 -0.92 2.01
N LYS A 46 3.73 -2.17 2.41
CA LYS A 46 2.88 -2.49 3.55
C LYS A 46 3.27 -1.73 4.83
N GLU A 47 4.51 -1.82 5.26
CA GLU A 47 4.99 -1.23 6.52
C GLU A 47 5.08 0.31 6.46
N ALA A 48 5.15 0.89 5.26
CA ALA A 48 5.05 2.33 5.06
C ALA A 48 3.59 2.80 5.07
N MET A 49 2.70 2.08 4.38
CA MET A 49 1.27 2.38 4.31
C MET A 49 0.59 2.26 5.68
N GLU A 50 0.92 1.24 6.48
CA GLU A 50 0.42 1.11 7.87
C GLU A 50 0.86 2.25 8.80
N LYS A 51 1.88 3.03 8.43
CA LYS A 51 2.31 4.25 9.16
C LYS A 51 1.66 5.50 8.57
N ILE A 52 1.56 5.57 7.24
CA ILE A 52 0.86 6.63 6.51
C ILE A 52 -0.62 6.69 6.92
N GLU A 53 -1.31 5.56 7.00
CA GLU A 53 -2.69 5.40 7.47
C GLU A 53 -2.89 6.06 8.84
N LYS A 54 -2.17 5.57 9.86
CA LYS A 54 -2.23 6.09 11.23
C LYS A 54 -1.90 7.58 11.34
N ASP A 55 -1.03 8.09 10.47
CA ASP A 55 -0.62 9.50 10.49
C ASP A 55 -1.58 10.42 9.70
N TYR A 56 -2.13 9.93 8.59
CA TYR A 56 -3.07 10.65 7.73
C TYR A 56 -4.44 10.78 8.40
N GLU A 57 -4.99 9.69 8.92
CA GLU A 57 -6.31 9.67 9.60
C GLU A 57 -6.29 10.51 10.87
N LYS A 58 -5.16 10.55 11.60
CA LYS A 58 -4.97 11.43 12.75
C LYS A 58 -5.09 12.92 12.40
N SER A 59 -4.72 13.30 11.17
CA SER A 59 -4.88 14.66 10.65
C SER A 59 -6.20 14.86 9.90
N ASN A 60 -6.87 13.79 9.47
CA ASN A 60 -8.10 13.79 8.68
C ASN A 60 -9.13 12.81 9.31
N PRO A 61 -9.71 13.12 10.48
CA PRO A 61 -10.49 12.15 11.29
C PRO A 61 -11.81 11.67 10.68
N ASN A 62 -12.17 12.20 9.50
CA ASN A 62 -13.35 11.82 8.73
C ASN A 62 -13.01 10.90 7.55
N VAL A 63 -11.71 10.68 7.30
CA VAL A 63 -11.22 9.80 6.24
C VAL A 63 -10.73 8.50 6.86
N ASP A 64 -11.06 7.39 6.22
CA ASP A 64 -10.77 6.00 6.61
C ASP A 64 -10.04 5.34 5.43
N LEU A 65 -8.81 4.85 5.60
CA LEU A 65 -8.02 4.26 4.52
C LEU A 65 -8.12 2.73 4.54
N VAL A 66 -8.71 2.16 3.50
CA VAL A 66 -8.79 0.71 3.32
C VAL A 66 -7.77 0.26 2.28
N VAL A 67 -6.65 -0.32 2.74
CA VAL A 67 -5.53 -0.68 1.87
C VAL A 67 -5.54 -2.17 1.47
N ASN A 68 -5.65 -2.43 0.17
CA ASN A 68 -5.53 -3.73 -0.47
C ASN A 68 -4.07 -3.95 -0.93
N PHE A 69 -3.35 -4.87 -0.30
CA PHE A 69 -1.96 -5.18 -0.63
C PHE A 69 -1.82 -6.41 -1.53
N GLY A 70 -0.95 -6.32 -2.55
CA GLY A 70 -0.68 -7.46 -3.43
C GLY A 70 0.43 -7.22 -4.46
N GLY A 71 0.68 -8.22 -5.31
CA GLY A 71 1.53 -8.08 -6.49
C GLY A 71 0.93 -7.05 -7.45
N SER A 72 1.72 -6.08 -7.92
CA SER A 72 1.19 -4.92 -8.65
C SER A 72 0.42 -5.30 -9.92
N GLY A 73 0.83 -6.35 -10.65
CA GLY A 73 0.08 -6.86 -11.79
C GLY A 73 -1.27 -7.48 -11.41
N SER A 74 -1.38 -8.17 -10.27
CA SER A 74 -2.66 -8.66 -9.77
C SER A 74 -3.61 -7.53 -9.39
N LEU A 75 -3.11 -6.50 -8.70
CA LEU A 75 -3.89 -5.30 -8.34
C LEU A 75 -4.34 -4.53 -9.60
N GLN A 76 -3.43 -4.34 -10.56
CA GLN A 76 -3.75 -3.77 -11.87
C GLN A 76 -4.87 -4.57 -12.56
N LYS A 77 -4.80 -5.91 -12.62
CA LYS A 77 -5.87 -6.72 -13.23
C LYS A 77 -7.20 -6.62 -12.48
N GLN A 78 -7.19 -6.47 -11.15
CA GLN A 78 -8.40 -6.18 -10.38
C GLN A 78 -9.02 -4.82 -10.78
N ILE A 79 -8.20 -3.77 -10.91
CA ILE A 79 -8.64 -2.43 -11.35
C ILE A 79 -9.19 -2.47 -12.79
N GLU A 80 -8.53 -3.18 -13.72
CA GLU A 80 -9.02 -3.40 -15.08
C GLU A 80 -10.36 -4.13 -15.15
N GLN A 81 -10.63 -4.99 -14.15
CA GLN A 81 -11.89 -5.72 -14.01
C GLN A 81 -12.96 -4.95 -13.23
N GLY A 82 -12.69 -3.71 -12.83
CA GLY A 82 -13.65 -2.83 -12.14
C GLY A 82 -13.72 -3.02 -10.62
N ALA A 83 -12.69 -3.59 -9.98
CA ALA A 83 -12.61 -3.61 -8.53
C ALA A 83 -12.58 -2.17 -7.98
N PRO A 84 -13.33 -1.86 -6.89
CA PRO A 84 -13.29 -0.54 -6.26
C PRO A 84 -11.88 -0.15 -5.83
N CYS A 85 -11.41 0.98 -6.35
CA CYS A 85 -10.10 1.55 -6.05
C CYS A 85 -10.16 3.05 -6.34
N ASP A 86 -9.63 3.86 -5.42
CA ASP A 86 -9.52 5.31 -5.54
C ASP A 86 -8.08 5.73 -5.86
N VAL A 87 -7.09 5.06 -5.25
CA VAL A 87 -5.65 5.32 -5.49
C VAL A 87 -4.91 4.00 -5.72
N PHE A 88 -4.05 3.95 -6.73
CA PHE A 88 -3.17 2.82 -7.01
C PHE A 88 -1.70 3.23 -6.89
N ILE A 89 -0.92 2.47 -6.10
CA ILE A 89 0.53 2.63 -5.97
C ILE A 89 1.22 1.33 -6.40
N SER A 90 1.87 1.37 -7.56
CA SER A 90 2.59 0.21 -8.12
C SER A 90 4.05 0.18 -7.64
N ALA A 91 4.70 -0.99 -7.75
CA ALA A 91 6.15 -1.14 -7.59
C ALA A 91 6.91 -1.11 -8.93
N GLY A 92 6.26 -0.72 -10.02
CA GLY A 92 6.85 -0.55 -11.34
C GLY A 92 5.92 0.16 -12.33
N GLU A 93 6.52 0.78 -13.36
CA GLU A 93 5.79 1.63 -14.33
C GLU A 93 4.84 0.86 -15.26
N LYS A 94 5.15 -0.40 -15.61
CA LYS A 94 4.37 -1.23 -16.57
C LYS A 94 2.87 -1.20 -16.22
N GLN A 95 2.55 -1.44 -14.95
CA GLN A 95 1.18 -1.57 -14.46
C GLN A 95 0.40 -0.25 -14.55
N ILE A 96 1.00 0.90 -14.22
CA ILE A 96 0.31 2.19 -14.33
C ILE A 96 0.18 2.63 -15.79
N LYS A 97 1.19 2.37 -16.63
CA LYS A 97 1.11 2.61 -18.08
C LYS A 97 0.00 1.79 -18.75
N GLU A 98 -0.15 0.51 -18.41
CA GLU A 98 -1.26 -0.32 -18.93
C GLU A 98 -2.66 0.21 -18.51
N LEU A 99 -2.78 0.85 -17.34
CA LEU A 99 -4.04 1.51 -16.91
C LEU A 99 -4.26 2.85 -17.62
N ASP A 100 -3.19 3.61 -17.89
CA ASP A 100 -3.23 4.89 -18.61
C ASP A 100 -3.63 4.71 -20.08
N GLU A 101 -3.04 3.72 -20.77
CA GLU A 101 -3.42 3.32 -22.13
C GLU A 101 -4.92 2.95 -22.24
N LYS A 102 -5.47 2.36 -21.17
CA LYS A 102 -6.90 2.02 -21.04
C LYS A 102 -7.76 3.18 -20.55
N LYS A 103 -7.17 4.35 -20.29
CA LYS A 103 -7.82 5.58 -19.79
C LYS A 103 -8.54 5.37 -18.45
N LEU A 104 -7.97 4.50 -17.59
CA LEU A 104 -8.48 4.18 -16.26
C LEU A 104 -7.90 5.07 -15.16
N LEU A 105 -6.92 5.92 -15.49
CA LEU A 105 -6.35 6.90 -14.56
C LEU A 105 -7.08 8.24 -14.65
N GLU A 106 -7.12 8.94 -13.52
CA GLU A 106 -7.56 10.33 -13.42
C GLU A 106 -6.46 11.26 -13.97
N GLU A 107 -6.85 12.25 -14.76
CA GLU A 107 -5.91 13.07 -15.53
C GLU A 107 -4.94 13.85 -14.63
N ASN A 108 -3.65 13.85 -15.00
CA ASN A 108 -2.55 14.54 -14.29
C ASN A 108 -2.22 14.00 -12.87
N THR A 109 -2.70 12.80 -12.51
CA THR A 109 -2.40 12.15 -11.21
C THR A 109 -1.31 11.09 -11.27
N TYR A 110 -0.90 10.63 -12.47
CA TYR A 110 0.25 9.73 -12.61
C TYR A 110 1.56 10.47 -12.30
N LYS A 111 2.16 10.14 -11.16
CA LYS A 111 3.45 10.68 -10.71
C LYS A 111 4.34 9.56 -10.14
N ASN A 112 5.66 9.67 -10.30
CA ASN A 112 6.60 8.79 -9.60
C ASN A 112 6.75 9.26 -8.14
N LEU A 113 6.44 8.40 -7.17
CA LEU A 113 6.42 8.75 -5.74
C LEU A 113 7.79 8.59 -5.07
N VAL A 114 8.40 7.40 -5.21
CA VAL A 114 9.70 7.04 -4.60
C VAL A 114 10.44 6.03 -5.47
N LYS A 115 11.74 5.88 -5.21
CA LYS A 115 12.58 4.77 -5.71
C LYS A 115 12.84 3.74 -4.61
N ASN A 116 13.38 2.60 -5.01
CA ASN A 116 13.88 1.56 -4.09
C ASN A 116 15.12 0.91 -4.70
N ASP A 117 15.73 -0.05 -4.01
CA ASP A 117 16.83 -0.88 -4.50
C ASP A 117 16.41 -2.36 -4.47
N LEU A 118 16.88 -3.15 -5.43
CA LEU A 118 16.74 -4.61 -5.37
C LEU A 118 17.94 -5.20 -4.62
N VAL A 119 17.67 -6.17 -3.76
CA VAL A 119 18.68 -6.84 -2.95
C VAL A 119 18.51 -8.35 -3.05
N LEU A 120 19.64 -9.05 -3.12
CA LEU A 120 19.68 -10.48 -2.85
C LEU A 120 19.72 -10.68 -1.33
N ILE A 121 18.79 -11.45 -0.79
CA ILE A 121 18.76 -11.86 0.61
C ILE A 121 18.98 -13.37 0.76
N ALA A 122 19.44 -13.77 1.94
CA ALA A 122 19.57 -15.16 2.37
C ALA A 122 19.25 -15.28 3.88
N PRO A 123 19.00 -16.48 4.43
CA PRO A 123 18.91 -16.67 5.88
C PRO A 123 20.15 -16.13 6.60
N LYS A 124 19.98 -15.56 7.80
CA LYS A 124 21.05 -14.83 8.52
C LYS A 124 22.33 -15.64 8.73
N ASN A 125 22.21 -16.94 8.94
CA ASN A 125 23.34 -17.86 9.18
C ASN A 125 23.82 -18.59 7.91
N SER A 126 23.31 -18.24 6.73
CA SER A 126 23.72 -18.82 5.45
C SER A 126 25.18 -18.50 5.10
N ASP A 127 25.84 -19.37 4.36
CA ASP A 127 27.18 -19.20 3.79
C ASP A 127 27.20 -18.54 2.39
N ILE A 128 26.03 -18.13 1.89
CA ILE A 128 25.87 -17.33 0.67
C ILE A 128 26.41 -15.93 0.93
N SER A 129 27.32 -15.44 0.08
CA SER A 129 28.07 -14.19 0.26
C SER A 129 28.09 -13.28 -0.97
N SER A 130 27.63 -13.75 -2.13
CA SER A 130 27.45 -12.93 -3.33
C SER A 130 26.43 -13.54 -4.31
N ILE A 131 26.01 -12.77 -5.31
CA ILE A 131 25.22 -13.26 -6.47
C ILE A 131 25.94 -14.41 -7.21
N ASN A 132 27.27 -14.52 -7.10
CA ASN A 132 28.01 -15.64 -7.71
C ASN A 132 27.70 -16.99 -7.06
N ASP A 133 27.35 -17.03 -5.77
CA ASP A 133 27.01 -18.28 -5.06
C ASP A 133 25.72 -18.93 -5.60
N LEU A 134 24.84 -18.16 -6.26
CA LEU A 134 23.61 -18.70 -6.88
C LEU A 134 23.90 -19.83 -7.89
N LYS A 135 25.08 -19.81 -8.53
CA LYS A 135 25.53 -20.84 -9.47
C LYS A 135 25.94 -22.15 -8.78
N THR A 136 26.23 -22.12 -7.48
CA THR A 136 26.75 -23.26 -6.70
C THR A 136 25.61 -24.08 -6.07
N ASP A 137 25.96 -25.19 -5.43
CA ASP A 137 25.01 -26.05 -4.71
C ASP A 137 24.48 -25.43 -3.41
N LYS A 138 25.05 -24.31 -2.94
CA LYS A 138 24.51 -23.51 -1.82
C LYS A 138 23.07 -23.03 -2.06
N VAL A 139 22.69 -22.88 -3.33
CA VAL A 139 21.35 -22.47 -3.75
C VAL A 139 20.78 -23.51 -4.69
N GLN A 140 19.71 -24.17 -4.26
CA GLN A 140 18.91 -25.06 -5.08
C GLN A 140 17.55 -24.44 -5.44
N LYS A 141 17.07 -23.51 -4.60
CA LYS A 141 15.85 -22.73 -4.77
C LYS A 141 16.12 -21.25 -4.52
N LEU A 142 15.88 -20.44 -5.54
CA LEU A 142 15.99 -18.98 -5.54
C LEU A 142 14.59 -18.38 -5.65
N GLY A 143 14.13 -17.72 -4.60
CA GLY A 143 12.84 -17.05 -4.58
C GLY A 143 12.86 -15.79 -5.42
N VAL A 144 11.91 -15.67 -6.35
CA VAL A 144 11.71 -14.48 -7.21
C VAL A 144 10.22 -14.20 -7.33
N GLY A 145 9.83 -12.95 -7.55
CA GLY A 145 8.47 -12.68 -8.00
C GLY A 145 8.23 -13.30 -9.39
N GLU A 146 6.99 -13.67 -9.71
CA GLU A 146 6.57 -14.02 -11.07
C GLU A 146 6.82 -12.83 -12.03
N PRO A 147 7.80 -12.86 -12.95
CA PRO A 147 8.29 -11.68 -13.67
C PRO A 147 7.22 -10.93 -14.47
N GLU A 148 6.21 -11.63 -14.99
CA GLU A 148 5.16 -10.98 -15.77
C GLU A 148 4.19 -10.12 -14.94
N SER A 149 4.03 -10.45 -13.65
CA SER A 149 3.01 -9.85 -12.76
C SER A 149 3.56 -9.16 -11.50
N VAL A 150 4.78 -9.49 -11.08
CA VAL A 150 5.44 -8.95 -9.88
C VAL A 150 6.66 -8.11 -10.30
N PRO A 151 6.65 -6.78 -10.10
CA PRO A 151 7.78 -5.93 -10.50
C PRO A 151 9.13 -6.38 -9.92
N ALA A 152 9.19 -6.82 -8.66
CA ALA A 152 10.42 -7.38 -8.07
C ALA A 152 10.96 -8.59 -8.86
N GLY A 153 10.05 -9.42 -9.38
CA GLY A 153 10.37 -10.53 -10.28
C GLY A 153 10.99 -10.04 -11.59
N LYS A 154 10.36 -9.05 -12.25
CA LYS A 154 10.89 -8.42 -13.47
C LYS A 154 12.30 -7.85 -13.26
N TYR A 155 12.51 -7.08 -12.20
CA TYR A 155 13.82 -6.49 -11.90
C TYR A 155 14.87 -7.58 -11.57
N ALA A 156 14.50 -8.62 -10.82
CA ALA A 156 15.38 -9.77 -10.59
C ALA A 156 15.74 -10.48 -11.89
N TYR A 157 14.77 -10.68 -12.78
CA TYR A 157 14.99 -11.28 -14.09
C TYR A 157 15.96 -10.46 -14.93
N GLU A 158 15.78 -9.13 -15.01
CA GLU A 158 16.72 -8.20 -15.68
C GLU A 158 18.15 -8.34 -15.14
N VAL A 159 18.33 -8.42 -13.82
CA VAL A 159 19.65 -8.66 -13.20
C VAL A 159 20.23 -10.01 -13.64
N LEU A 160 19.44 -11.08 -13.64
CA LEU A 160 19.90 -12.41 -14.05
C LEU A 160 20.24 -12.48 -15.55
N THR A 161 19.47 -11.82 -16.41
CA THR A 161 19.76 -11.70 -17.85
C THR A 161 21.04 -10.92 -18.08
N ASN A 162 21.17 -9.71 -17.51
CA ASN A 162 22.33 -8.83 -17.69
C ASN A 162 23.63 -9.44 -17.13
N LEU A 163 23.54 -10.28 -16.09
CA LEU A 163 24.69 -11.02 -15.55
C LEU A 163 24.97 -12.36 -16.26
N ASN A 164 24.21 -12.71 -17.31
CA ASN A 164 24.32 -13.98 -18.04
C ASN A 164 24.16 -15.21 -17.11
N LEU A 165 23.21 -15.11 -16.18
CA LEU A 165 22.87 -16.11 -15.17
C LEU A 165 21.50 -16.77 -15.40
N GLU A 166 20.57 -16.10 -16.09
CA GLU A 166 19.20 -16.56 -16.34
C GLU A 166 19.11 -18.06 -16.73
N ASP A 167 19.71 -18.44 -17.87
CA ASP A 167 19.72 -19.82 -18.37
C ASP A 167 20.29 -20.85 -17.38
N LYS A 168 21.22 -20.42 -16.52
CA LYS A 168 21.91 -21.28 -15.53
C LYS A 168 21.13 -21.42 -14.24
N LEU A 169 20.18 -20.53 -13.97
CA LEU A 169 19.42 -20.47 -12.73
C LEU A 169 17.93 -20.76 -12.92
N LYS A 170 17.42 -20.82 -14.17
CA LYS A 170 16.00 -21.07 -14.49
C LYS A 170 15.39 -22.25 -13.72
N ASP A 171 16.11 -23.37 -13.63
CA ASP A 171 15.64 -24.60 -12.96
C ASP A 171 15.67 -24.50 -11.42
N LYS A 172 16.27 -23.43 -10.89
CA LYS A 172 16.30 -23.07 -9.45
C LYS A 172 15.26 -22.01 -9.09
N LEU A 173 14.62 -21.35 -10.06
CA LEU A 173 13.68 -20.25 -9.78
C LEU A 173 12.39 -20.77 -9.16
N VAL A 174 11.95 -20.13 -8.08
CA VAL A 174 10.66 -20.37 -7.43
C VAL A 174 9.86 -19.07 -7.47
N PHE A 175 8.84 -19.05 -8.32
CA PHE A 175 8.03 -17.85 -8.58
C PHE A 175 6.96 -17.63 -7.50
N ALA A 176 7.00 -16.43 -6.91
CA ALA A 176 6.09 -15.95 -5.88
C ALA A 176 5.02 -15.01 -6.48
N LYS A 177 3.84 -14.98 -5.85
CA LYS A 177 2.73 -14.08 -6.22
C LYS A 177 3.00 -12.59 -5.90
N ASP A 178 3.94 -12.33 -5.00
CA ASP A 178 4.38 -11.00 -4.57
C ASP A 178 5.75 -11.09 -3.87
N VAL A 179 6.38 -9.94 -3.61
CA VAL A 179 7.72 -9.85 -3.01
C VAL A 179 7.75 -10.20 -1.50
N LYS A 180 6.64 -10.01 -0.78
CA LYS A 180 6.55 -10.40 0.65
C LYS A 180 6.51 -11.93 0.79
N GLN A 181 5.97 -12.65 -0.18
CA GLN A 181 6.08 -14.11 -0.24
C GLN A 181 7.54 -14.58 -0.48
N VAL A 182 8.34 -13.89 -1.31
CA VAL A 182 9.78 -14.19 -1.47
C VAL A 182 10.53 -13.99 -0.16
N LEU A 183 10.26 -12.87 0.54
CA LEU A 183 10.81 -12.61 1.88
C LEU A 183 10.45 -13.74 2.84
N ALA A 184 9.17 -14.09 2.96
CA ALA A 184 8.68 -15.12 3.85
C ALA A 184 9.28 -16.51 3.56
N TRP A 185 9.48 -16.88 2.29
CA TRP A 185 10.15 -18.13 1.92
C TRP A 185 11.63 -18.14 2.29
N THR A 186 12.32 -17.00 2.17
CA THR A 186 13.73 -16.89 2.57
C THR A 186 13.86 -16.90 4.11
N GLN A 187 12.96 -16.23 4.82
CA GLN A 187 12.88 -16.25 6.29
C GLN A 187 12.60 -17.65 6.88
N SER A 188 11.90 -18.50 6.14
CA SER A 188 11.54 -19.87 6.53
C SER A 188 12.41 -20.94 5.87
N GLU A 189 13.50 -20.52 5.21
CA GLU A 189 14.48 -21.39 4.52
C GLU A 189 13.88 -22.31 3.42
N ASN A 190 12.63 -22.03 3.00
CA ASN A 190 11.98 -22.68 1.87
C ASN A 190 12.67 -22.38 0.52
N THR A 191 13.35 -21.23 0.46
CA THR A 191 14.31 -20.82 -0.58
C THR A 191 15.62 -20.42 0.10
N GLN A 192 16.78 -20.87 -0.41
CA GLN A 192 18.07 -20.53 0.22
C GLN A 192 18.49 -19.07 0.01
N ALA A 193 17.97 -18.45 -1.05
CA ALA A 193 18.09 -17.02 -1.30
C ALA A 193 16.83 -16.49 -1.99
N GLY A 194 16.66 -15.18 -2.00
CA GLY A 194 15.58 -14.52 -2.73
C GLY A 194 15.90 -13.09 -3.13
N PHE A 195 15.29 -12.61 -4.21
CA PHE A 195 15.35 -11.19 -4.59
C PHE A 195 14.13 -10.44 -4.04
N VAL A 196 14.40 -9.42 -3.22
CA VAL A 196 13.39 -8.53 -2.60
C VAL A 196 13.84 -7.08 -2.72
N TYR A 197 13.01 -6.12 -2.32
CA TYR A 197 13.46 -4.73 -2.23
C TYR A 197 14.17 -4.44 -0.90
N TYR A 198 15.05 -3.44 -0.88
CA TYR A 198 15.73 -3.01 0.34
C TYR A 198 14.75 -2.66 1.46
N SER A 199 13.64 -1.97 1.15
CA SER A 199 12.56 -1.68 2.11
C SER A 199 11.97 -2.93 2.77
N ASP A 200 11.92 -4.07 2.06
CA ASP A 200 11.39 -5.33 2.60
C ASP A 200 12.29 -5.96 3.67
N THR A 201 13.54 -5.49 3.81
CA THR A 201 14.52 -6.02 4.77
C THR A 201 14.54 -5.28 6.11
N LEU A 202 13.92 -4.10 6.19
CA LEU A 202 13.99 -3.27 7.39
C LEU A 202 13.17 -3.87 8.54
N GLY A 203 13.81 -4.03 9.70
CA GLY A 203 13.20 -4.67 10.87
C GLY A 203 13.11 -6.20 10.78
N VAL A 204 13.78 -6.84 9.82
CA VAL A 204 13.77 -8.29 9.64
C VAL A 204 15.04 -8.94 10.18
N ASP A 205 14.95 -9.57 11.35
CA ASP A 205 16.12 -10.03 12.11
C ASP A 205 16.69 -11.40 11.70
N ASN A 206 15.99 -12.21 10.90
CA ASN A 206 16.37 -13.59 10.56
C ASN A 206 16.91 -13.79 9.13
N ILE A 207 17.04 -12.72 8.36
CA ILE A 207 17.74 -12.71 7.07
C ILE A 207 19.01 -11.88 7.14
N LYS A 208 19.80 -11.90 6.07
CA LYS A 208 20.85 -10.91 5.77
C LYS A 208 20.69 -10.45 4.33
N ILE A 209 21.05 -9.20 4.07
CA ILE A 209 21.36 -8.76 2.70
C ILE A 209 22.69 -9.41 2.32
N VAL A 210 22.69 -10.15 1.21
CA VAL A 210 23.89 -10.73 0.60
C VAL A 210 24.58 -9.67 -0.26
N GLU A 211 23.82 -9.04 -1.15
CA GLU A 211 24.33 -8.09 -2.13
C GLU A 211 23.19 -7.16 -2.58
N THR A 212 23.44 -5.84 -2.62
CA THR A 212 22.55 -4.90 -3.32
C THR A 212 22.90 -4.92 -4.81
N THR A 213 21.92 -5.08 -5.69
CA THR A 213 22.19 -5.13 -7.12
C THR A 213 22.66 -3.77 -7.63
N LYS A 214 23.52 -3.78 -8.64
CA LYS A 214 23.98 -2.53 -9.25
C LYS A 214 22.82 -1.83 -9.97
N GLU A 215 22.79 -0.50 -9.92
CA GLU A 215 21.73 0.32 -10.54
C GLU A 215 21.71 0.19 -12.08
N ASP A 216 22.80 -0.24 -12.71
CA ASP A 216 22.90 -0.53 -14.15
C ASP A 216 22.53 -1.98 -14.52
N ALA A 217 22.30 -2.86 -13.55
CA ALA A 217 21.93 -4.26 -13.79
C ALA A 217 20.43 -4.46 -14.04
N HIS A 218 19.60 -3.44 -13.83
CA HIS A 218 18.15 -3.46 -14.08
C HIS A 218 17.63 -2.07 -14.47
N SER A 219 16.40 -2.01 -14.98
CA SER A 219 15.69 -0.75 -15.19
C SER A 219 15.39 -0.05 -13.85
N PRO A 220 15.23 1.29 -13.80
CA PRO A 220 14.99 2.00 -12.55
C PRO A 220 13.77 1.47 -11.77
N ILE A 221 13.97 1.23 -10.48
CA ILE A 221 12.91 0.80 -9.56
C ILE A 221 12.21 2.04 -9.03
N VAL A 222 11.07 2.36 -9.64
CA VAL A 222 10.20 3.49 -9.26
C VAL A 222 8.83 2.97 -8.84
N TYR A 223 8.24 3.64 -7.86
CA TYR A 223 6.91 3.37 -7.37
C TYR A 223 5.99 4.50 -7.85
N PRO A 224 5.28 4.33 -8.97
CA PRO A 224 4.33 5.33 -9.43
C PRO A 224 3.03 5.24 -8.63
N VAL A 225 2.42 6.40 -8.40
CA VAL A 225 1.06 6.56 -7.88
C VAL A 225 0.17 7.19 -8.94
N ALA A 226 -1.11 6.83 -8.94
CA ALA A 226 -2.16 7.53 -9.66
C ALA A 226 -3.51 7.40 -8.95
N VAL A 227 -4.38 8.39 -9.12
CA VAL A 227 -5.81 8.30 -8.76
C VAL A 227 -6.53 7.55 -9.89
N ILE A 228 -7.46 6.68 -9.51
CA ILE A 228 -8.23 5.87 -10.47
C ILE A 228 -9.48 6.63 -10.90
N LYS A 229 -9.71 6.74 -12.21
CA LYS A 229 -10.82 7.48 -12.83
C LYS A 229 -12.21 7.01 -12.40
N ALA A 230 -12.32 5.76 -11.97
CA ALA A 230 -13.55 5.18 -11.46
C ALA A 230 -13.91 5.62 -10.04
N SER A 231 -12.99 6.29 -9.31
CA SER A 231 -13.18 6.79 -7.95
C SER A 231 -14.49 7.56 -7.79
N LYS A 232 -15.12 7.41 -6.62
CA LYS A 232 -16.31 8.19 -6.24
C LYS A 232 -16.00 9.38 -5.34
N VAL A 233 -14.74 9.50 -4.92
CA VAL A 233 -14.23 10.55 -4.04
C VAL A 233 -12.88 11.10 -4.57
N PRO A 234 -12.80 11.50 -5.86
CA PRO A 234 -11.54 11.85 -6.51
C PRO A 234 -10.80 13.02 -5.84
N ASP A 235 -11.52 13.95 -5.20
CA ASP A 235 -10.92 15.08 -4.48
C ASP A 235 -10.22 14.63 -3.18
N GLU A 236 -10.80 13.68 -2.43
CA GLU A 236 -10.12 13.09 -1.27
C GLU A 236 -8.96 12.18 -1.70
N ALA A 237 -9.10 11.46 -2.81
CA ALA A 237 -8.03 10.66 -3.40
C ALA A 237 -6.83 11.52 -3.81
N LYS A 238 -7.07 12.70 -4.42
CA LYS A 238 -6.04 13.69 -4.76
C LYS A 238 -5.38 14.30 -3.52
N LYS A 239 -6.14 14.64 -2.47
CA LYS A 239 -5.54 15.09 -1.19
C LYS A 239 -4.64 14.04 -0.55
N PHE A 240 -5.02 12.76 -0.64
CA PHE A 240 -4.18 11.67 -0.17
C PHE A 240 -2.92 11.52 -1.03
N GLU A 241 -3.04 11.60 -2.36
CA GLU A 241 -1.91 11.65 -3.28
C GLU A 241 -0.93 12.78 -2.91
N ASP A 242 -1.42 14.01 -2.75
CA ASP A 242 -0.63 15.18 -2.37
C ASP A 242 0.03 15.00 -0.99
N TYR A 243 -0.63 14.34 -0.03
CA TYR A 243 -0.02 13.99 1.26
C TYR A 243 1.17 13.03 1.09
N LEU A 244 1.13 12.06 0.18
CA LEU A 244 2.26 11.17 -0.09
C LEU A 244 3.50 11.95 -0.60
N PHE A 245 3.29 13.07 -1.30
CA PHE A 245 4.33 13.99 -1.74
C PHE A 245 4.72 15.05 -0.70
N SER A 246 3.95 15.21 0.39
CA SER A 246 4.30 16.12 1.48
C SER A 246 5.59 15.68 2.20
N GLU A 247 6.26 16.61 2.87
CA GLU A 247 7.43 16.33 3.71
C GLU A 247 7.15 15.20 4.72
N LYS A 248 5.94 15.16 5.29
CA LYS A 248 5.52 14.18 6.29
C LYS A 248 5.38 12.78 5.67
N GLY A 249 4.70 12.66 4.53
CA GLY A 249 4.56 11.40 3.78
C GLY A 249 5.89 10.86 3.27
N GLN A 250 6.71 11.74 2.67
CA GLN A 250 8.06 11.41 2.20
C GLN A 250 8.96 10.95 3.35
N ASN A 251 8.93 11.62 4.51
CA ASN A 251 9.70 11.19 5.68
C ASN A 251 9.28 9.81 6.18
N ILE A 252 7.99 9.44 6.14
CA ILE A 252 7.55 8.08 6.50
C ILE A 252 8.10 7.06 5.50
N LEU A 253 8.03 7.33 4.19
CA LEU A 253 8.56 6.46 3.14
C LEU A 253 10.08 6.28 3.28
N VAL A 254 10.84 7.36 3.46
CA VAL A 254 12.31 7.30 3.65
C VAL A 254 12.69 6.52 4.91
N ASN A 255 11.98 6.72 6.02
CA ASN A 255 12.15 5.91 7.24
C ASN A 255 11.73 4.43 7.08
N CYS A 256 11.12 4.05 5.95
CA CYS A 256 10.83 2.67 5.56
C CYS A 256 11.76 2.18 4.42
N GLY A 257 12.89 2.84 4.18
CA GLY A 257 13.93 2.38 3.25
C GLY A 257 13.71 2.77 1.79
N TYR A 258 12.69 3.57 1.49
CA TYR A 258 12.51 4.14 0.17
C TYR A 258 13.43 5.33 -0.06
N LYS A 259 13.75 5.62 -1.32
CA LYS A 259 14.54 6.79 -1.72
C LYS A 259 13.63 7.83 -2.37
N PRO A 260 13.79 9.13 -2.10
CA PRO A 260 13.01 10.16 -2.78
C PRO A 260 13.33 10.19 -4.28
N ILE A 261 12.36 10.60 -5.10
CA ILE A 261 12.64 11.00 -6.48
C ILE A 261 13.44 12.31 -6.43
N LYS A 262 14.68 12.28 -6.94
CA LYS A 262 15.45 13.50 -7.18
C LYS A 262 14.94 14.13 -8.48
N ASN A 263 14.54 15.40 -8.39
CA ASN A 263 14.37 16.30 -9.53
C ASN A 263 15.73 16.71 -10.11
#